data_AF-A0A968JZG1-F1
#
_entry.id   AF-A0A968JZG1-F1
#
_cell.length_a   1.000
_cell.length_b   1.000
_cell.length_c   1.000
_cell.angle_alpha   90.00
_cell.angle_beta   90.00
_cell.angle_gamma   90.00
#
_symmetry.space_group_name_H-M   'P 1'
#
loop_
_entity.id
_entity.type
_entity.pdbx_description
1 polymer ?
#
loop_
_entity_poly.entity_id
_entity_poly.type
_entity_poly.pdbx_seq_one_letter_code
_entity_poly.pdbx_strand_id
1 'polypeptide(L)' 'LLRERGRRVVWAPEFWEFPEWADGADLMFADAAGWRRPIRFRGGVGGHACVLDIAHEARRRGVKRLVFAHIGRPS' A
#
# COMPACT_ATOMS: atom_id res chain seq x y z
N LEU A 1 -3.65 -4.38 10.91
CA LEU A 1 -5.11 -4.38 10.59
C LEU A 1 -5.88 -3.96 11.83
N LEU A 2 -6.75 -2.96 11.71
CA LEU A 2 -7.64 -2.51 12.77
C LEU A 2 -9.09 -2.81 12.38
N ARG A 3 -9.92 -3.16 13.37
CA ARG A 3 -11.36 -3.33 13.20
C ARG A 3 -12.07 -2.26 14.02
N GLU A 4 -12.82 -1.38 13.37
CA GLU A 4 -13.59 -0.32 14.04
C GLU A 4 -15.03 -0.36 13.57
N ARG A 5 -15.98 -0.59 14.49
CA ARG A 5 -17.42 -0.73 14.18
C ARG A 5 -17.68 -1.68 13.00
N GLY A 6 -16.97 -2.80 12.96
CA GLY A 6 -17.06 -3.81 11.89
C GLY A 6 -16.33 -3.47 10.59
N ARG A 7 -15.74 -2.27 10.45
CA ARG A 7 -14.94 -1.89 9.28
C ARG A 7 -13.51 -2.36 9.41
N ARG A 8 -12.91 -2.80 8.29
CA ARG A 8 -11.50 -3.18 8.20
C ARG A 8 -10.66 -2.00 7.74
N VAL A 9 -9.80 -1.49 8.63
CA VAL A 9 -8.85 -0.41 8.34
C VAL A 9 -7.43 -0.98 8.31
N VAL A 10 -6.73 -0.72 7.21
CA VAL A 10 -5.39 -1.21 6.95
C VAL A 10 -4.40 -0.06 6.99
N TRP A 11 -3.29 -0.28 7.70
CA TRP A 11 -2.12 0.58 7.68
C TRP A 11 -0.97 -0.23 7.09
N ALA A 12 -0.57 0.11 5.86
CA ALA A 12 0.52 -0.54 5.13
C ALA A 12 1.33 0.53 4.37
N PRO A 13 2.03 1.44 5.08
CA PRO A 13 2.70 2.58 4.45
C PRO A 13 4.01 2.21 3.73
N GLU A 14 4.51 0.99 3.90
CA GLU A 14 5.77 0.53 3.29
C GLU A 14 5.64 -0.95 2.94
N PHE A 15 5.76 -1.29 1.65
CA PHE A 15 5.74 -2.68 1.19
C PHE A 15 6.26 -2.79 -0.24
N TRP A 16 6.88 -3.93 -0.57
CA TRP A 16 7.32 -4.24 -1.93
C TRP A 16 6.20 -4.82 -2.79
N GLU A 17 5.39 -5.70 -2.20
CA GLU A 17 4.26 -6.37 -2.84
C GLU A 17 2.98 -6.05 -2.09
N PHE A 18 1.87 -5.97 -2.82
CA PHE A 18 0.59 -5.64 -2.22
C PHE A 18 0.19 -6.71 -1.18
N PRO A 19 -0.07 -6.32 0.08
CA PRO A 19 -0.32 -7.27 1.15
C PRO A 19 -1.68 -7.97 0.99
N GLU A 20 -1.68 -9.31 0.93
CA GLU A 20 -2.91 -10.11 0.78
C GLU A 20 -3.93 -9.87 1.90
N TRP A 21 -3.45 -9.60 3.12
CA TRP A 21 -4.32 -9.31 4.27
C TRP A 21 -5.08 -7.97 4.14
N ALA A 22 -4.77 -7.15 3.13
CA ALA A 22 -5.49 -5.93 2.79
C ALA A 22 -6.67 -6.13 1.83
N ASP A 23 -6.87 -7.36 1.33
CA ASP A 23 -7.97 -7.70 0.41
C ASP A 23 -9.33 -7.28 1.00
N GLY A 24 -10.10 -6.51 0.23
CA GLY A 24 -11.43 -6.03 0.59
C GLY A 24 -11.48 -5.04 1.76
N ALA A 25 -10.37 -4.39 2.11
CA ALA A 25 -10.37 -3.39 3.18
C ALA A 25 -11.32 -2.22 2.90
N ASP A 26 -12.00 -1.73 3.93
CA ASP A 26 -12.88 -0.55 3.81
C ASP A 26 -12.08 0.75 3.68
N LEU A 27 -10.87 0.77 4.27
CA LEU A 27 -9.92 1.87 4.20
C LEU A 27 -8.50 1.29 4.27
N MET A 28 -7.62 1.73 3.38
CA MET A 28 -6.20 1.40 3.39
C MET A 28 -5.36 2.68 3.32
N PHE A 29 -4.39 2.81 4.21
CA PHE A 29 -3.29 3.76 4.09
C PHE A 29 -2.09 3.03 3.48
N ALA A 30 -1.61 3.53 2.36
CA ALA A 30 -0.60 2.89 1.54
C ALA A 30 0.62 3.77 1.27
N ASP A 31 1.68 3.10 0.83
CA ASP A 31 2.93 3.70 0.41
C ASP A 31 2.77 4.64 -0.79
N ALA A 32 3.55 5.71 -0.81
CA ALA A 32 3.63 6.66 -1.89
C ALA A 32 5.06 7.15 -2.16
N ALA A 33 6.06 6.34 -1.80
CA ALA A 33 7.46 6.70 -1.96
C ALA A 33 7.89 6.87 -3.44
N GLY A 34 7.26 6.12 -4.36
CA GLY A 34 7.50 6.21 -5.81
C GLY A 34 6.20 6.36 -6.59
N TRP A 35 6.15 7.29 -7.56
CA TRP A 35 4.94 7.53 -8.35
C TRP A 35 4.67 6.41 -9.40
N ARG A 36 5.60 6.22 -10.34
CA ARG A 36 5.49 5.22 -11.44
C ARG A 36 6.57 4.14 -11.43
N ARG A 37 7.52 4.23 -10.51
CA ARG A 37 8.67 3.34 -10.44
C ARG A 37 8.82 2.85 -9.01
N PRO A 38 8.87 1.53 -8.79
CA PRO A 38 9.12 1.00 -7.46
C PRO A 38 10.56 1.29 -7.03
N ILE A 39 10.78 1.40 -5.73
CA ILE A 39 12.10 1.57 -5.13
C ILE A 39 12.51 0.23 -4.55
N ARG A 40 13.57 -0.38 -5.08
CA ARG A 40 14.08 -1.64 -4.56
C ARG A 40 15.23 -1.39 -3.60
N PHE A 41 15.20 -2.03 -2.43
CA PHE A 41 16.30 -1.95 -1.47
C PHE A 41 17.55 -2.63 -2.02
N ARG A 42 18.72 -2.15 -1.60
CA ARG A 42 19.99 -2.79 -1.90
C ARG A 42 19.99 -4.20 -1.31
N GLY A 43 20.39 -5.20 -2.11
CA GLY A 43 20.32 -6.61 -1.71
C GLY A 43 19.01 -7.32 -2.10
N GLY A 44 18.01 -6.59 -2.63
CA GLY A 44 16.87 -7.18 -3.31
C GLY A 44 15.79 -7.83 -2.43
N VAL A 45 15.89 -7.68 -1.11
CA VAL A 45 15.00 -8.29 -0.08
C VAL A 45 13.76 -7.45 0.27
N GLY A 46 13.44 -6.43 -0.53
CA GLY A 46 12.26 -5.59 -0.30
C GLY A 46 12.33 -4.27 -1.05
N GLY A 47 11.46 -3.36 -0.66
CA GLY A 47 11.35 -2.05 -1.26
C GLY A 47 9.97 -1.44 -1.09
N HIS A 48 9.70 -0.43 -1.91
CA HIS A 48 8.46 0.32 -1.99
C HIS A 48 7.82 0.08 -3.36
N ALA A 49 6.60 -0.43 -3.38
CA ALA A 49 5.76 -0.47 -4.56
C ALA A 49 5.45 0.96 -5.04
N CYS A 50 5.13 1.12 -6.33
CA CYS A 50 4.79 2.44 -6.84
C CYS A 50 3.29 2.74 -6.73
N VAL A 51 2.94 4.01 -6.61
CA VAL A 51 1.56 4.50 -6.43
C VAL A 51 0.61 3.94 -7.49
N LEU A 52 1.04 3.88 -8.76
CA LEU A 52 0.18 3.35 -9.83
C LEU A 52 -0.13 1.86 -9.64
N ASP A 53 0.87 1.04 -9.31
CA ASP A 53 0.68 -0.39 -9.10
C ASP A 53 -0.21 -0.63 -7.87
N ILE A 54 0.03 0.11 -6.79
CA ILE A 54 -0.78 0.06 -5.58
C ILE A 54 -2.24 0.41 -5.88
N ALA A 55 -2.49 1.48 -6.64
CA ALA A 55 -3.84 1.91 -6.97
C ALA A 55 -4.57 0.87 -7.85
N HIS A 56 -3.88 0.30 -8.84
CA HIS A 56 -4.44 -0.76 -9.68
C HIS A 56 -4.80 -2.00 -8.86
N GLU A 57 -3.91 -2.41 -7.97
CA GLU A 57 -4.06 -3.62 -7.19
C GLU A 57 -5.09 -3.49 -6.06
N ALA A 58 -5.12 -2.33 -5.40
CA ALA A 58 -6.16 -1.98 -4.43
C ALA A 58 -7.56 -2.04 -5.05
N ARG A 59 -7.71 -1.52 -6.28
CA ARG A 59 -8.97 -1.62 -7.04
C ARG A 59 -9.30 -3.07 -7.37
N ARG A 60 -8.33 -3.86 -7.85
CA ARG A 60 -8.52 -5.28 -8.19
C ARG A 60 -8.96 -6.11 -6.98
N ARG A 61 -8.41 -5.81 -5.81
CA ARG A 61 -8.68 -6.50 -4.53
C ARG A 61 -9.86 -5.91 -3.74
N GLY A 62 -10.58 -4.94 -4.30
CA GLY A 62 -11.80 -4.40 -3.70
C GLY A 62 -11.58 -3.51 -2.47
N VAL A 63 -10.42 -2.84 -2.35
CA VAL A 63 -10.22 -1.79 -1.34
C VAL A 63 -11.17 -0.63 -1.64
N LYS A 64 -12.04 -0.29 -0.68
CA LYS A 64 -13.11 0.71 -0.92
C LYS A 64 -12.58 2.14 -0.90
N ARG A 65 -11.59 2.44 -0.06
CA ARG A 65 -10.92 3.74 0.02
C ARG A 65 -9.42 3.54 0.21
N LEU A 66 -8.63 4.20 -0.63
CA LEU A 66 -7.17 4.18 -0.58
C LEU A 66 -6.67 5.59 -0.27
N VAL A 67 -5.78 5.70 0.71
CA VAL A 67 -5.12 6.94 1.12
C VAL A 67 -3.62 6.74 1.02
N PHE A 68 -2.92 7.67 0.38
CA PHE A 68 -1.46 7.66 0.31
C PHE A 68 -0.88 8.48 1.47
N ALA A 69 0.01 7.87 2.26
CA ALA A 69 0.50 8.47 3.51
C ALA A 69 2.04 8.66 3.56
N HIS A 70 2.81 7.73 3.00
CA HIS A 70 4.27 7.77 3.00
C HIS A 70 4.78 8.42 1.70
N ILE A 71 4.65 9.76 1.61
CA ILE A 71 4.99 10.52 0.40
C ILE A 71 6.45 10.97 0.44
N GLY A 72 7.18 10.68 -0.64
CA GLY A 72 8.55 11.11 -0.82
C GLY A 72 9.56 9.96 -0.74
N ARG A 73 10.77 10.21 -1.23
CA ARG A 73 11.80 9.18 -1.28
C ARG A 73 12.36 8.95 0.13
N PRO A 74 12.35 7.71 0.66
CA PRO A 74 13.00 7.39 1.92
C PRO A 74 14.50 7.70 1.83
N SER A 75 15.04 8.33 2.89
CA SER A 75 16.45 8.68 3.04
C SER A 75 17.32 7.49 3.42
#